data_AF-A0AAC9SVI1-F1
#
_entry.id   AF-A0AAC9SVI1-F1
#
_cell.length_a   1.000
_cell.length_b   1.000
_cell.length_c   1.000
_cell.angle_alpha   90.00
_cell.angle_beta   90.00
_cell.angle_gamma   90.00
#
_symmetry.space_group_name_H-M   'P 1'
#
loop_
_entity.id
_entity.type
_entity.pdbx_description
1 polymer ?
#
loop_
_entity_poly.entity_id
_entity_poly.type
_entity_poly.pdbx_seq_one_letter_code
_entity_poly.pdbx_strand_id
1 'polypeptide(L)'
;MSPRALKALEPAATAPAFIRNFCIIAHIDHGKSTLADRMLQITGVVDDRSMRAQYLDRMDIERERGITIKSQAVRMPWEMDGQTYALNMIDTPGHVDFTYEVSRSLAACEGAILLVDAAQGIEAQTLANLYLALENDLTIIPVLNKIDLPAADPDKYAKELASLIGGSPDDVLRVSGKTGVGVSELLDRATSLIPAPVGDANAPARAMIFDSVYDSYRGVVTYVRMIDGHLSPREKIQMMSTRATHDILEIGVTSPEPTPSKGLGVGEVGYLITGVKDVRQSKVGDTVTTAMKPATEALPGYTEPKPMVFSGLYPIDGSDYPALREALDKLKLSDASLVYEPETSVALGFGFRCGFLGLLHLEIITERIDREFNLDLITTAPSVIYEVTTDDKKTVTVTNPSEFPNGKIAVVEEPIVKAAILAPKDYVGVIMELCQGRRGTLLGMEYLGEDRVEIRYTMPLGEIVFDFFDQLKSKTAGYASLDYEPIGSQEADLVKVDILLQGEQVDAFSAIVHRDKAYDYGVLMTGRLRKLIPRQQFDVPIQAAIGARIIARESISAIRKDVLAKCYGGDISRKRKLLEKQKEGKKRMKMVGRVEVPQEAFIAALSGDEPAKKEKK
;
A
#
# COMPACT_ATOMS: atom_id res chain seq x y z
N MET A 1 -21.81 35.20 -3.23
CA MET A 1 -21.46 34.96 -4.65
C MET A 1 -19.96 34.75 -4.66
N SER A 2 -19.49 33.55 -4.98
CA SER A 2 -18.06 33.22 -4.97
C SER A 2 -17.28 34.17 -5.89
N PRO A 3 -16.09 34.67 -5.49
CA PRO A 3 -15.24 35.48 -6.35
C PRO A 3 -14.63 34.56 -7.42
N ARG A 4 -15.41 34.29 -8.46
CA ARG A 4 -14.90 33.69 -9.69
C ARG A 4 -13.85 34.64 -10.24
N ALA A 5 -12.60 34.21 -10.28
CA ALA A 5 -11.56 34.95 -10.96
C ALA A 5 -12.06 35.32 -12.37
N LEU A 6 -12.21 36.62 -12.65
CA LEU A 6 -12.78 37.10 -13.91
C LEU A 6 -11.89 36.77 -15.12
N LYS A 7 -10.61 36.41 -14.88
CA LYS A 7 -9.61 36.06 -15.89
C LYS A 7 -8.71 34.95 -15.38
N ALA A 8 -8.74 33.78 -16.03
CA ALA A 8 -7.78 32.71 -15.76
C ALA A 8 -6.37 33.11 -16.24
N LEU A 9 -5.35 32.83 -15.43
CA LEU A 9 -3.95 33.07 -15.79
C LEU A 9 -3.50 32.04 -16.84
N GLU A 10 -2.94 32.52 -17.96
CA GLU A 10 -2.44 31.64 -19.03
C GLU A 10 -1.22 30.84 -18.56
N PRO A 11 -1.22 29.51 -18.73
CA PRO A 11 -0.03 28.69 -18.50
C PRO A 11 1.15 29.15 -19.39
N ALA A 12 2.37 28.91 -18.95
CA ALA A 12 3.64 29.39 -19.51
C ALA A 12 3.90 30.90 -19.38
N ALA A 13 2.85 31.72 -19.26
CA ALA A 13 2.94 33.18 -19.17
C ALA A 13 2.68 33.72 -17.75
N THR A 14 2.40 32.85 -16.80
CA THR A 14 2.12 33.23 -15.41
C THR A 14 3.41 33.50 -14.66
N ALA A 15 3.55 34.69 -14.07
CA ALA A 15 4.72 34.99 -13.26
C ALA A 15 4.71 34.17 -11.95
N PRO A 16 5.86 33.64 -11.49
CA PRO A 16 5.93 32.78 -10.29
C PRO A 16 5.31 33.42 -9.03
N ALA A 17 5.38 34.75 -8.90
CA ALA A 17 4.79 35.50 -7.79
C ALA A 17 3.27 35.26 -7.60
N PHE A 18 2.55 34.89 -8.66
CA PHE A 18 1.11 34.61 -8.63
C PHE A 18 0.78 33.12 -8.57
N ILE A 19 1.78 32.25 -8.42
CA ILE A 19 1.60 30.80 -8.33
C ILE A 19 1.74 30.37 -6.87
N ARG A 20 0.91 29.42 -6.43
CA ARG A 20 1.07 28.71 -5.15
C ARG A 20 0.94 27.23 -5.39
N ASN A 21 1.96 26.45 -5.05
CA ASN A 21 1.88 25.00 -5.11
C ASN A 21 1.72 24.45 -3.70
N PHE A 22 0.67 23.65 -3.49
CA PHE A 22 0.42 23.02 -2.20
C PHE A 22 -0.19 21.64 -2.35
N CYS A 23 -0.07 20.84 -1.30
CA CYS A 23 -0.71 19.55 -1.20
C CYS A 23 -1.66 19.49 0.00
N ILE A 24 -2.55 18.49 0.03
CA ILE A 24 -3.40 18.22 1.18
C ILE A 24 -2.94 16.92 1.83
N ILE A 25 -2.42 17.00 3.05
CA ILE A 25 -1.98 15.84 3.83
C ILE A 25 -2.97 15.57 4.96
N ALA A 26 -3.37 14.30 5.12
CA ALA A 26 -4.40 13.90 6.08
C ALA A 26 -4.25 12.42 6.44
N HIS A 27 -4.85 12.01 7.57
CA HIS A 27 -5.12 10.59 7.81
C HIS A 27 -6.25 10.09 6.88
N ILE A 28 -6.36 8.78 6.74
CA ILE A 28 -7.49 8.14 6.05
C ILE A 28 -8.81 8.63 6.65
N ASP A 29 -9.82 8.81 5.81
CA ASP A 29 -11.16 9.28 6.18
C ASP A 29 -11.25 10.68 6.79
N HIS A 30 -10.17 11.45 6.96
CA HIS A 30 -10.25 12.86 7.42
C HIS A 30 -10.91 13.81 6.40
N GLY A 31 -11.32 13.32 5.23
CA GLY A 31 -12.11 14.05 4.25
C GLY A 31 -11.29 14.87 3.24
N LYS A 32 -10.09 14.39 2.90
CA LYS A 32 -9.19 14.99 1.91
C LYS A 32 -9.84 15.18 0.54
N SER A 33 -10.34 14.12 -0.08
CA SER A 33 -11.00 14.18 -1.40
C SER A 33 -12.25 15.09 -1.37
N THR A 34 -13.02 15.05 -0.29
CA THR A 34 -14.21 15.91 -0.14
C THR A 34 -13.85 17.39 -0.02
N LEU A 35 -12.73 17.72 0.64
CA LEU A 35 -12.23 19.09 0.70
C LEU A 35 -11.72 19.55 -0.67
N ALA A 36 -10.97 18.71 -1.36
CA ALA A 36 -10.46 18.97 -2.71
C ALA A 36 -11.61 19.25 -3.69
N ASP A 37 -12.66 18.44 -3.70
CA ASP A 37 -13.87 18.66 -4.49
C ASP A 37 -14.52 20.01 -4.22
N ARG A 38 -14.56 20.40 -2.94
CA ARG A 38 -15.16 21.66 -2.53
C ARG A 38 -14.33 22.86 -3.00
N MET A 39 -13.01 22.75 -3.01
CA MET A 39 -12.12 23.76 -3.58
C MET A 39 -12.38 23.91 -5.10
N LEU A 40 -12.53 22.80 -5.83
CA LEU A 40 -12.85 22.82 -7.27
C LEU A 40 -14.19 23.51 -7.58
N GLN A 41 -15.20 23.28 -6.74
CA GLN A 41 -16.51 23.91 -6.88
C GLN A 41 -16.46 25.41 -6.61
N ILE A 42 -15.81 25.80 -5.51
CA ILE A 42 -15.76 27.21 -5.09
C ILE A 42 -14.94 28.05 -6.08
N THR A 43 -13.87 27.48 -6.63
CA THR A 43 -13.03 28.11 -7.68
C THR A 43 -13.71 28.12 -9.05
N GLY A 44 -14.79 27.36 -9.23
CA GLY A 44 -15.56 27.30 -10.48
C GLY A 44 -14.88 26.52 -11.60
N VAL A 45 -13.89 25.68 -11.27
CA VAL A 45 -13.19 24.80 -12.21
C VAL A 45 -14.10 23.67 -12.69
N VAL A 46 -15.02 23.21 -11.84
CA VAL A 46 -16.05 22.24 -12.19
C VAL A 46 -17.43 22.89 -12.00
N ASP A 47 -18.28 22.83 -13.02
CA ASP A 47 -19.67 23.25 -12.93
C ASP A 47 -20.47 22.35 -11.97
N ASP A 48 -21.41 22.92 -11.22
CA ASP A 48 -22.29 22.20 -10.27
C ASP A 48 -23.00 20.98 -10.89
N ARG A 49 -23.27 21.02 -12.20
CA ARG A 49 -23.93 19.93 -12.95
C ARG A 49 -23.00 18.78 -13.29
N SER A 50 -21.71 19.05 -13.42
CA SER A 50 -20.66 18.08 -13.75
C SER A 50 -19.99 17.53 -12.49
N MET A 51 -20.32 18.08 -11.31
CA MET A 51 -19.80 17.60 -10.04
C MET A 51 -20.32 16.21 -9.72
N ARG A 52 -19.37 15.35 -9.36
CA ARG A 52 -19.58 14.07 -8.69
C ARG A 52 -18.87 14.11 -7.34
N ALA A 53 -19.32 13.29 -6.40
CA ALA A 53 -18.58 13.08 -5.16
C ALA A 53 -17.23 12.40 -5.50
N GLN A 54 -16.16 12.83 -4.82
CA GLN A 54 -14.80 12.33 -5.01
C GLN A 54 -14.37 12.48 -6.49
N TYR A 55 -14.36 13.73 -6.98
CA TYR A 55 -14.16 14.03 -8.40
C TYR A 55 -12.77 13.58 -8.89
N LEU A 56 -11.75 13.80 -8.06
CA LEU A 56 -10.35 13.48 -8.34
C LEU A 56 -10.04 11.99 -8.25
N ASP A 57 -10.81 11.25 -7.45
CA ASP A 57 -10.69 9.80 -7.34
C ASP A 57 -11.22 9.19 -8.65
N ARG A 58 -10.29 8.78 -9.52
CA ARG A 58 -10.60 8.30 -10.87
C ARG A 58 -10.96 6.84 -10.86
N MET A 59 -10.35 6.06 -9.99
CA MET A 59 -10.54 4.62 -9.91
C MET A 59 -11.78 4.29 -9.09
N ASP A 60 -12.52 3.24 -9.47
CA ASP A 60 -13.72 2.84 -8.74
C ASP A 60 -13.40 2.37 -7.31
N ILE A 61 -12.25 1.71 -7.14
CA ILE A 61 -11.75 1.25 -5.84
C ILE A 61 -11.43 2.41 -4.87
N GLU A 62 -10.96 3.55 -5.39
CA GLU A 62 -10.70 4.76 -4.58
C GLU A 62 -12.01 5.27 -3.98
N ARG A 63 -13.07 5.34 -4.79
CA ARG A 63 -14.39 5.83 -4.36
C ARG A 63 -15.07 4.88 -3.37
N GLU A 64 -15.01 3.58 -3.62
CA GLU A 64 -15.64 2.58 -2.73
C GLU A 64 -14.97 2.50 -1.37
N ARG A 65 -13.64 2.53 -1.33
CA ARG A 65 -12.87 2.48 -0.08
C ARG A 65 -12.68 3.85 0.57
N GLY A 66 -13.03 4.94 -0.11
CA GLY A 66 -12.88 6.31 0.40
C GLY A 66 -11.43 6.77 0.53
N ILE A 67 -10.51 6.17 -0.22
CA ILE A 67 -9.07 6.44 -0.16
C ILE A 67 -8.56 6.99 -1.50
N THR A 68 -7.55 7.85 -1.43
CA THR A 68 -6.80 8.27 -2.63
C THR A 68 -5.59 7.35 -2.78
N ILE A 69 -5.46 6.72 -3.94
CA ILE A 69 -4.37 5.80 -4.25
C ILE A 69 -3.33 6.49 -5.11
N LYS A 70 -3.75 7.28 -6.11
CA LYS A 70 -2.84 8.04 -6.98
C LYS A 70 -2.96 9.53 -6.78
N SER A 71 -1.81 10.20 -6.75
CA SER A 71 -1.79 11.65 -6.64
C SER A 71 -2.40 12.32 -7.88
N GLN A 72 -3.15 13.41 -7.70
CA GLN A 72 -3.69 14.18 -8.82
C GLN A 72 -3.35 15.66 -8.64
N ALA A 73 -2.73 16.25 -9.65
CA ALA A 73 -2.44 17.69 -9.68
C ALA A 73 -3.55 18.44 -10.41
N VAL A 74 -4.06 19.51 -9.80
CA VAL A 74 -5.07 20.40 -10.41
C VAL A 74 -4.70 21.85 -10.20
N ARG A 75 -4.81 22.63 -11.28
CA ARG A 75 -4.67 24.08 -11.28
C ARG A 75 -6.03 24.73 -11.11
N MET A 76 -6.15 25.63 -10.15
CA MET A 76 -7.37 26.35 -9.82
C MET A 76 -7.10 27.87 -9.83
N PRO A 77 -7.94 28.69 -10.50
CA PRO A 77 -7.84 30.13 -10.41
C PRO A 77 -8.50 30.63 -9.12
N TRP A 78 -7.84 31.55 -8.41
CA TRP A 78 -8.38 32.20 -7.21
C TRP A 78 -8.18 33.71 -7.29
N GLU A 79 -9.17 34.51 -6.93
CA GLU A 79 -9.06 35.97 -6.90
C GLU A 79 -9.07 36.45 -5.45
N MET A 80 -8.01 37.16 -5.07
CA MET A 80 -7.84 37.77 -3.74
C MET A 80 -7.40 39.22 -3.92
N ASP A 81 -8.08 40.16 -3.26
CA ASP A 81 -7.78 41.61 -3.31
C ASP A 81 -7.65 42.18 -4.74
N GLY A 82 -8.45 41.67 -5.68
CA GLY A 82 -8.44 42.09 -7.09
C GLY A 82 -7.25 41.58 -7.92
N GLN A 83 -6.45 40.65 -7.37
CA GLN A 83 -5.39 39.94 -8.06
C GLN A 83 -5.77 38.48 -8.25
N THR A 84 -5.55 37.94 -9.45
CA THR A 84 -5.72 36.52 -9.72
C THR A 84 -4.44 35.75 -9.40
N TYR A 85 -4.59 34.62 -8.73
CA TYR A 85 -3.55 33.63 -8.43
C TYR A 85 -3.88 32.29 -9.11
N ALA A 86 -2.83 31.52 -9.41
CA ALA A 86 -2.92 30.15 -9.87
C ALA A 86 -2.53 29.22 -8.71
N LEU A 87 -3.52 28.54 -8.16
CA LEU A 87 -3.36 27.57 -7.07
C LEU A 87 -3.20 26.18 -7.67
N ASN A 88 -2.01 25.61 -7.58
CA ASN A 88 -1.75 24.22 -7.97
C ASN A 88 -1.86 23.35 -6.73
N MET A 89 -2.91 22.54 -6.68
CA MET A 89 -3.17 21.59 -5.61
C MET A 89 -2.76 20.19 -6.05
N ILE A 90 -1.99 19.49 -5.22
CA ILE A 90 -1.70 18.07 -5.39
C ILE A 90 -2.45 17.29 -4.31
N ASP A 91 -3.39 16.46 -4.72
CA ASP A 91 -4.07 15.54 -3.81
C ASP A 91 -3.16 14.33 -3.55
N THR A 92 -2.82 14.04 -2.29
CA THR A 92 -1.80 13.02 -1.94
C THR A 92 -2.42 11.82 -1.23
N PRO A 93 -1.97 10.57 -1.45
CA PRO A 93 -2.44 9.41 -0.70
C PRO A 93 -2.36 9.59 0.84
N GLY A 94 -3.29 8.96 1.56
CA GLY A 94 -3.34 9.05 3.03
C GLY A 94 -2.70 7.86 3.75
N HIS A 95 -2.41 6.76 3.04
CA HIS A 95 -2.01 5.49 3.63
C HIS A 95 -0.49 5.27 3.60
N VAL A 96 0.04 4.57 4.61
CA VAL A 96 1.47 4.30 4.83
C VAL A 96 2.15 3.57 3.68
N ASP A 97 1.45 2.62 3.06
CA ASP A 97 1.93 1.94 1.85
C ASP A 97 2.30 2.89 0.69
N PHE A 98 1.72 4.09 0.65
CA PHE A 98 1.94 5.07 -0.40
C PHE A 98 2.75 6.28 0.08
N THR A 99 3.46 6.18 1.20
CA THR A 99 4.33 7.26 1.74
C THR A 99 5.34 7.75 0.70
N TYR A 100 5.83 6.87 -0.18
CA TYR A 100 6.69 7.26 -1.29
C TYR A 100 5.99 8.23 -2.27
N GLU A 101 4.71 8.03 -2.58
CA GLU A 101 3.95 8.99 -3.41
C GLU A 101 3.74 10.32 -2.67
N VAL A 102 3.46 10.27 -1.37
CA VAL A 102 3.27 11.46 -0.53
C VAL A 102 4.56 12.29 -0.50
N SER A 103 5.71 11.68 -0.26
CA SER A 103 7.01 12.34 -0.23
C SER A 103 7.32 13.08 -1.55
N ARG A 104 7.03 12.47 -2.70
CA ARG A 104 7.23 13.11 -4.01
C ARG A 104 6.31 14.30 -4.24
N SER A 105 5.05 14.18 -3.83
CA SER A 105 4.08 15.27 -3.95
C SER A 105 4.43 16.42 -3.02
N LEU A 106 4.94 16.15 -1.81
CA LEU A 106 5.47 17.15 -0.89
C LEU A 106 6.67 17.90 -1.50
N ALA A 107 7.61 17.16 -2.09
CA ALA A 107 8.75 17.75 -2.80
C ALA A 107 8.35 18.58 -4.03
N ALA A 108 7.11 18.47 -4.52
CA ALA A 108 6.54 19.26 -5.60
C ALA A 108 5.78 20.52 -5.11
N CYS A 109 5.76 20.81 -3.81
CA CYS A 109 5.00 21.93 -3.24
C CYS A 109 5.89 22.91 -2.45
N GLU A 110 5.30 24.08 -2.12
CA GLU A 110 5.85 25.06 -1.18
C GLU A 110 5.10 25.07 0.16
N GLY A 111 3.91 24.48 0.20
CA GLY A 111 3.09 24.39 1.39
C GLY A 111 2.27 23.10 1.44
N ALA A 112 1.78 22.79 2.64
CA ALA A 112 0.92 21.64 2.87
C ALA A 112 -0.25 22.03 3.77
N ILE A 113 -1.46 21.65 3.36
CA ILE A 113 -2.66 21.76 4.18
C ILE A 113 -2.73 20.51 5.04
N LEU A 114 -2.51 20.66 6.35
CA LEU A 114 -2.61 19.56 7.31
C LEU A 114 -4.06 19.44 7.78
N LEU A 115 -4.75 18.44 7.25
CA LEU A 115 -6.17 18.21 7.48
C LEU A 115 -6.40 17.18 8.60
N VAL A 116 -7.10 17.62 9.64
CA VAL A 116 -7.44 16.81 10.81
C VAL A 116 -8.95 16.77 11.00
N ASP A 117 -9.53 15.60 11.25
CA ASP A 117 -10.97 15.49 11.52
C ASP A 117 -11.30 16.09 12.90
N ALA A 118 -12.25 17.02 12.97
CA ALA A 118 -12.69 17.64 14.22
C ALA A 118 -13.47 16.70 15.14
N ALA A 119 -13.84 15.48 14.72
CA ALA A 119 -14.43 14.46 15.58
C ALA A 119 -13.40 13.44 16.08
N GLN A 120 -12.45 13.04 15.23
CA GLN A 120 -11.45 12.03 15.56
C GLN A 120 -10.21 12.66 16.20
N GLY A 121 -9.69 13.77 15.68
CA GLY A 121 -8.44 14.39 16.14
C GLY A 121 -7.20 13.87 15.41
N ILE A 122 -6.02 14.07 16.01
CA ILE A 122 -4.71 13.74 15.40
C ILE A 122 -4.51 12.23 15.37
N GLU A 123 -4.15 11.66 14.22
CA GLU A 123 -3.87 10.23 14.04
C GLU A 123 -2.40 9.95 13.71
N ALA A 124 -1.95 8.69 13.74
CA ALA A 124 -0.55 8.34 13.51
C ALA A 124 -0.03 8.84 12.14
N GLN A 125 -0.84 8.70 11.08
CA GLN A 125 -0.48 9.21 9.75
C GLN A 125 -0.48 10.74 9.67
N THR A 126 -1.26 11.43 10.51
CA THR A 126 -1.20 12.89 10.62
C THR A 126 0.19 13.33 11.09
N LEU A 127 0.75 12.64 12.09
CA LEU A 127 2.09 12.91 12.61
C LEU A 127 3.17 12.57 11.58
N ALA A 128 3.10 11.38 10.98
CA ALA A 128 4.07 10.94 9.98
C ALA A 128 4.14 11.92 8.80
N ASN A 129 2.98 12.32 8.25
CA ASN A 129 2.92 13.28 7.15
C ASN A 129 3.35 14.69 7.56
N LEU A 130 3.06 15.12 8.81
CA LEU A 130 3.56 16.39 9.32
C LEU A 130 5.09 16.41 9.38
N TYR A 131 5.72 15.35 9.91
CA TYR A 131 7.18 15.28 9.95
C TYR A 131 7.79 15.30 8.55
N LEU A 132 7.23 14.55 7.59
CA LEU A 132 7.66 14.59 6.19
C LEU A 132 7.54 15.99 5.59
N ALA A 133 6.46 16.72 5.90
CA ALA A 133 6.27 18.08 5.41
C ALA A 133 7.26 19.08 6.04
N LEU A 134 7.59 18.90 7.32
CA LEU A 134 8.60 19.70 8.02
C LEU A 134 10.02 19.42 7.50
N GLU A 135 10.35 18.16 7.20
CA GLU A 135 11.64 17.78 6.58
C GLU A 135 11.83 18.37 5.18
N ASN A 136 10.74 18.71 4.50
CA ASN A 136 10.74 19.38 3.19
C ASN A 136 10.60 20.92 3.30
N ASP A 137 10.74 21.48 4.51
CA ASP A 137 10.64 22.93 4.78
C ASP A 137 9.32 23.57 4.25
N LEU A 138 8.23 22.80 4.23
CA LEU A 138 6.95 23.27 3.71
C LEU A 138 6.21 24.17 4.70
N THR A 139 5.53 25.19 4.18
CA THR A 139 4.62 26.00 5.00
C THR A 139 3.36 25.20 5.35
N ILE A 140 3.19 24.87 6.62
CA ILE A 140 2.06 24.06 7.10
C ILE A 140 0.87 24.95 7.45
N ILE A 141 -0.30 24.63 6.89
CA ILE A 141 -1.57 25.28 7.24
C ILE A 141 -2.43 24.27 7.99
N PRO A 142 -2.61 24.41 9.32
CA PRO A 142 -3.45 23.52 10.10
C PRO A 142 -4.94 23.77 9.85
N VAL A 143 -5.67 22.69 9.56
CA VAL A 143 -7.09 22.74 9.23
C VAL A 143 -7.86 21.63 9.93
N LEU A 144 -8.94 22.00 10.62
CA LEU A 144 -9.92 21.08 11.19
C LEU A 144 -11.10 20.91 10.24
N ASN A 145 -11.31 19.69 9.75
CA ASN A 145 -12.42 19.33 8.87
C ASN A 145 -13.62 18.78 9.65
N LYS A 146 -14.74 18.59 8.95
CA LYS A 146 -15.96 17.93 9.46
C LYS A 146 -16.58 18.60 10.70
N ILE A 147 -16.46 19.92 10.80
CA ILE A 147 -17.10 20.71 11.87
C ILE A 147 -18.64 20.64 11.86
N ASP A 148 -19.23 20.08 10.79
CA ASP A 148 -20.66 19.82 10.67
C ASP A 148 -21.13 18.58 11.43
N LEU A 149 -20.22 17.71 11.89
CA LEU A 149 -20.59 16.52 12.64
C LEU A 149 -21.02 16.85 14.08
N PRO A 150 -22.09 16.23 14.61
CA PRO A 150 -22.51 16.46 16.00
C PRO A 150 -21.48 16.04 17.04
N ALA A 151 -20.60 15.11 16.69
CA ALA A 151 -19.51 14.62 17.54
C ALA A 151 -18.22 15.46 17.42
N ALA A 152 -18.21 16.52 16.59
CA ALA A 152 -17.04 17.36 16.42
C ALA A 152 -16.79 18.22 17.67
N ASP A 153 -15.54 18.31 18.09
CA ASP A 153 -15.05 19.22 19.14
C ASP A 153 -13.90 20.08 18.60
N PRO A 154 -14.20 21.12 17.81
CA PRO A 154 -13.18 21.95 17.17
C PRO A 154 -12.30 22.70 18.17
N ASP A 155 -12.82 23.06 19.34
CA ASP A 155 -12.08 23.83 20.36
C ASP A 155 -11.02 22.97 21.05
N LYS A 156 -11.34 21.70 21.35
CA LYS A 156 -10.36 20.75 21.89
C LYS A 156 -9.24 20.47 20.90
N TYR A 157 -9.60 20.04 19.68
CA TYR A 157 -8.61 19.60 18.70
C TYR A 157 -7.79 20.76 18.10
N ALA A 158 -8.32 21.99 18.09
CA ALA A 158 -7.52 23.17 17.71
C ALA A 158 -6.35 23.40 18.68
N LYS A 159 -6.56 23.18 19.98
CA LYS A 159 -5.50 23.30 20.99
C LYS A 159 -4.44 22.20 20.82
N GLU A 160 -4.87 20.96 20.59
CA GLU A 160 -3.96 19.85 20.35
C GLU A 160 -3.10 20.09 19.11
N LEU A 161 -3.73 20.50 17.99
CA LEU A 161 -3.05 20.75 16.73
C LEU A 161 -2.11 21.96 16.81
N ALA A 162 -2.53 23.03 17.47
CA ALA A 162 -1.68 24.20 17.70
C ALA A 162 -0.47 23.86 18.59
N SER A 163 -0.66 23.04 19.64
CA SER A 163 0.43 22.58 20.49
C SER A 163 1.44 21.71 19.74
N LEU A 164 0.98 20.91 18.77
CA LEU A 164 1.83 20.05 17.96
C LEU A 164 2.72 20.86 16.99
N ILE A 165 2.16 21.87 16.35
CA ILE A 165 2.86 22.69 15.33
C ILE A 165 3.64 23.85 15.97
N GLY A 166 3.33 24.21 17.22
CA GLY A 166 3.94 25.35 17.92
C GLY A 166 3.29 26.70 17.57
N GLY A 167 1.97 26.72 17.33
CA GLY A 167 1.19 27.91 16.97
C GLY A 167 0.09 28.29 17.98
N SER A 168 -0.77 29.23 17.61
CA SER A 168 -1.98 29.57 18.39
C SER A 168 -3.18 28.73 17.93
N PRO A 169 -4.12 28.36 18.82
CA PRO A 169 -5.40 27.76 18.41
C PRO A 169 -6.18 28.61 17.40
N ASP A 170 -5.95 29.92 17.38
CA ASP A 170 -6.59 30.86 16.43
C ASP A 170 -6.02 30.73 15.01
N ASP A 171 -4.83 30.16 14.85
CA ASP A 171 -4.23 29.90 13.54
C ASP A 171 -4.85 28.67 12.84
N VAL A 172 -5.59 27.85 13.58
CA VAL A 172 -6.21 26.62 13.09
C VAL A 172 -7.55 26.93 12.43
N LEU A 173 -7.61 26.75 11.12
CA LEU A 173 -8.82 27.00 10.35
C LEU A 173 -9.87 25.91 10.58
N ARG A 174 -11.13 26.31 10.66
CA ARG A 174 -12.27 25.41 10.87
C ARG A 174 -13.06 25.33 9.56
N VAL A 175 -13.07 24.16 8.94
CA VAL A 175 -13.69 23.96 7.64
C VAL A 175 -14.63 22.74 7.63
N SER A 176 -15.54 22.74 6.69
CA SER A 176 -16.34 21.56 6.35
C SER A 176 -16.29 21.37 4.84
N GLY A 177 -15.58 20.33 4.38
CA GLY A 177 -15.60 19.96 2.95
C GLY A 177 -17.01 19.61 2.45
N LYS A 178 -17.88 19.13 3.34
CA LYS A 178 -19.26 18.75 3.01
C LYS A 178 -20.18 19.95 2.80
N THR A 179 -20.09 20.97 3.66
CA THR A 179 -20.98 22.15 3.58
C THR A 179 -20.36 23.31 2.82
N GLY A 180 -19.02 23.36 2.72
CA GLY A 180 -18.26 24.45 2.11
C GLY A 180 -17.91 25.59 3.07
N VAL A 181 -18.34 25.53 4.33
CA VAL A 181 -18.00 26.53 5.35
C VAL A 181 -16.49 26.56 5.58
N GLY A 182 -15.89 27.75 5.62
CA GLY A 182 -14.46 27.98 5.88
C GLY A 182 -13.52 27.68 4.70
N VAL A 183 -13.99 27.09 3.61
CA VAL A 183 -13.10 26.70 2.49
C VAL A 183 -12.59 27.92 1.70
N SER A 184 -13.41 28.98 1.54
CA SER A 184 -12.94 30.22 0.91
C SER A 184 -11.84 30.90 1.74
N GLU A 185 -12.02 30.96 3.06
CA GLU A 185 -11.02 31.51 3.98
C GLU A 185 -9.71 30.70 3.95
N LEU A 186 -9.83 29.37 3.80
CA LEU A 186 -8.68 28.50 3.60
C LEU A 186 -7.90 28.82 2.31
N LEU A 187 -8.59 29.10 1.20
CA LEU A 187 -7.94 29.48 -0.06
C LEU A 187 -7.28 30.86 0.05
N ASP A 188 -7.90 31.82 0.75
CA ASP A 188 -7.30 33.13 1.03
C ASP A 188 -6.04 32.99 1.90
N ARG A 189 -6.11 32.15 2.93
CA ARG A 189 -4.97 31.87 3.83
C ARG A 189 -3.85 31.15 3.10
N ALA A 190 -4.16 30.18 2.24
CA ALA A 190 -3.20 29.48 1.40
C ALA A 190 -2.49 30.45 0.44
N THR A 191 -3.25 31.36 -0.19
CA THR A 191 -2.69 32.39 -1.07
C THR A 191 -1.73 33.33 -0.35
N SER A 192 -2.07 33.68 0.90
CA SER A 192 -1.31 34.63 1.73
C SER A 192 -0.05 34.03 2.36
N LEU A 193 -0.13 32.80 2.88
CA LEU A 193 0.94 32.20 3.68
C LEU A 193 1.92 31.38 2.85
N ILE A 194 1.44 30.65 1.84
CA ILE A 194 2.29 29.77 1.06
C ILE A 194 3.22 30.65 0.21
N PRO A 195 4.54 30.40 0.20
CA PRO A 195 5.44 31.20 -0.59
C PRO A 195 5.25 30.93 -2.09
N ALA A 196 5.62 31.92 -2.90
CA ALA A 196 5.69 31.74 -4.34
C ALA A 196 6.84 30.79 -4.71
N PRO A 197 6.70 29.99 -5.78
CA PRO A 197 7.79 29.17 -6.27
C PRO A 197 8.99 30.00 -6.70
N VAL A 198 10.18 29.49 -6.40
CA VAL A 198 11.46 30.14 -6.70
C VAL A 198 12.20 29.34 -7.76
N GLY A 199 12.67 30.02 -8.80
CA GLY A 199 13.47 29.42 -9.87
C GLY A 199 13.96 30.46 -10.88
N ASP A 200 14.94 30.09 -11.70
CA ASP A 200 15.51 30.94 -12.74
C ASP A 200 14.90 30.62 -14.11
N ALA A 201 14.15 31.57 -14.68
CA ALA A 201 13.53 31.42 -15.99
C ALA A 201 14.54 31.37 -17.16
N ASN A 202 15.77 31.85 -16.97
CA ASN A 202 16.81 31.88 -18.01
C ASN A 202 17.77 30.67 -17.96
N ALA A 203 17.71 29.91 -16.87
CA ALA A 203 18.48 28.69 -16.71
C ALA A 203 17.99 27.59 -17.69
N PRO A 204 18.81 26.54 -17.93
CA PRO A 204 18.35 25.32 -18.60
C PRO A 204 17.07 24.78 -17.96
N ALA A 205 16.16 24.23 -18.77
CA ALA A 205 14.91 23.69 -18.24
C ALA A 205 15.19 22.55 -17.26
N ARG A 206 14.61 22.62 -16.06
CA ARG A 206 14.62 21.53 -15.08
C ARG A 206 13.21 21.29 -14.62
N ALA A 207 12.60 20.20 -15.08
CA ALA A 207 11.29 19.76 -14.64
C ALA A 207 11.44 18.47 -13.81
N MET A 208 10.93 18.48 -12.58
CA MET A 208 10.88 17.30 -11.73
C MET A 208 9.67 16.44 -12.10
N ILE A 209 9.88 15.16 -12.37
CA ILE A 209 8.78 14.21 -12.51
C ILE A 209 8.35 13.75 -11.12
N PHE A 210 7.13 14.07 -10.71
CA PHE A 210 6.60 13.63 -9.41
C PHE A 210 5.55 12.53 -9.52
N ASP A 211 4.94 12.33 -10.70
CA ASP A 211 4.04 11.22 -10.96
C ASP A 211 3.98 10.83 -12.45
N SER A 212 3.50 9.62 -12.75
CA SER A 212 3.26 9.17 -14.12
C SER A 212 2.08 8.19 -14.20
N VAL A 213 1.30 8.31 -15.28
CA VAL A 213 0.12 7.48 -15.54
C VAL A 213 0.17 6.96 -16.98
N TYR A 214 -0.20 5.70 -17.15
CA TYR A 214 -0.31 5.09 -18.47
C TYR A 214 -1.70 5.33 -19.08
N ASP A 215 -1.74 5.87 -20.30
CA ASP A 215 -2.94 5.98 -21.13
C ASP A 215 -2.82 5.07 -22.36
N SER A 216 -3.86 4.27 -22.62
CA SER A 216 -3.89 3.28 -23.70
C SER A 216 -3.71 3.89 -25.11
N TYR A 217 -4.08 5.16 -25.31
CA TYR A 217 -4.03 5.84 -26.61
C TYR A 217 -2.86 6.82 -26.69
N ARG A 218 -2.60 7.57 -25.61
CA ARG A 218 -1.61 8.64 -25.57
C ARG A 218 -0.23 8.16 -25.09
N GLY A 219 -0.13 6.95 -24.54
CA GLY A 219 1.07 6.43 -23.93
C GLY A 219 1.27 6.96 -22.51
N VAL A 220 2.52 7.11 -22.08
CA VAL A 220 2.83 7.59 -20.73
C VAL A 220 2.61 9.10 -20.62
N VAL A 221 1.69 9.47 -19.74
CA VAL A 221 1.46 10.85 -19.30
C VAL A 221 2.30 11.08 -18.06
N THR A 222 3.27 11.99 -18.15
CA THR A 222 4.20 12.29 -17.06
C THR A 222 3.82 13.62 -16.42
N TYR A 223 3.57 13.65 -15.12
CA TYR A 223 3.29 14.88 -14.38
C TYR A 223 4.60 15.50 -13.89
N VAL A 224 4.76 16.78 -14.17
CA VAL A 224 6.00 17.50 -13.90
C VAL A 224 5.76 18.83 -13.20
N ARG A 225 6.71 19.20 -12.35
CA ARG A 225 6.86 20.54 -11.79
C ARG A 225 8.08 21.21 -12.40
N MET A 226 7.90 22.37 -13.00
CA MET A 226 9.00 23.19 -13.50
C MET A 226 9.68 23.90 -12.34
N ILE A 227 10.97 23.60 -12.12
CA ILE A 227 11.81 24.32 -11.16
C ILE A 227 12.51 25.47 -11.86
N ASP A 228 13.16 25.21 -13.00
CA ASP A 228 13.89 26.23 -13.76
C ASP A 228 13.58 26.19 -15.24
N GLY A 229 13.82 27.31 -15.91
CA GLY A 229 13.67 27.47 -17.35
C GLY A 229 12.22 27.36 -17.82
N HIS A 230 12.06 26.92 -19.07
CA HIS A 230 10.77 26.75 -19.72
C HIS A 230 10.80 25.53 -20.63
N LEU A 231 9.66 24.86 -20.79
CA LEU A 231 9.46 23.80 -21.78
C LEU A 231 8.42 24.23 -22.79
N SER A 232 8.74 24.08 -24.08
CA SER A 232 7.83 24.40 -25.18
C SER A 232 7.24 23.15 -25.84
N PRO A 233 6.02 23.24 -26.42
CA PRO A 233 5.46 22.17 -27.23
C PRO A 233 6.40 21.80 -28.39
N ARG A 234 6.46 20.50 -28.72
CA ARG A 234 7.31 19.95 -29.81
C ARG A 234 8.81 20.16 -29.62
N GLU A 235 9.25 20.53 -28.42
CA GLU A 235 10.66 20.56 -28.08
C GLU A 235 11.18 19.15 -27.80
N LYS A 236 12.47 18.94 -28.08
CA LYS A 236 13.15 17.69 -27.78
C LYS A 236 13.68 17.74 -26.35
N ILE A 237 13.21 16.82 -25.52
CA ILE A 237 13.61 16.69 -24.12
C ILE A 237 14.55 15.51 -23.92
N GLN A 238 15.31 15.57 -22.84
CA GLN A 238 16.20 14.53 -22.38
C GLN A 238 15.89 14.21 -20.91
N MET A 239 15.79 12.92 -20.62
CA MET A 239 15.72 12.39 -19.26
C MET A 239 17.15 12.34 -18.69
N MET A 240 17.40 12.94 -17.53
CA MET A 240 18.77 13.02 -16.99
C MET A 240 19.29 11.66 -16.51
N SER A 241 18.44 10.81 -15.93
CA SER A 241 18.85 9.49 -15.41
C SER A 241 19.24 8.51 -16.53
N THR A 242 18.38 8.36 -17.54
CA THR A 242 18.56 7.39 -18.63
C THR A 242 19.30 7.96 -19.83
N ARG A 243 19.44 9.29 -19.91
CA ARG A 243 19.91 10.05 -21.09
C ARG A 243 19.06 9.84 -22.35
N ALA A 244 17.90 9.20 -22.21
CA ALA A 244 16.97 9.00 -23.32
C ALA A 244 16.41 10.34 -23.78
N THR A 245 16.29 10.52 -25.09
CA THR A 245 15.72 11.73 -25.69
C THR A 245 14.37 11.44 -26.30
N HIS A 246 13.39 12.30 -26.03
CA HIS A 246 12.02 12.18 -26.51
C HIS A 246 11.51 13.50 -27.08
N ASP A 247 10.55 13.42 -28.00
CA ASP A 247 9.86 14.60 -28.52
C ASP A 247 8.58 14.82 -27.72
N ILE A 248 8.31 16.05 -27.29
CA ILE A 248 7.05 16.41 -26.63
C ILE A 248 5.93 16.42 -27.67
N LEU A 249 4.99 15.48 -27.58
CA LEU A 249 3.78 15.46 -28.41
C LEU A 249 2.76 16.49 -27.91
N GLU A 250 2.57 16.53 -26.60
CA GLU A 250 1.63 17.43 -25.92
C GLU A 250 2.20 17.85 -24.57
N ILE A 251 2.01 19.13 -24.23
CA ILE A 251 2.33 19.72 -22.93
C ILE A 251 1.12 20.54 -22.48
N GLY A 252 0.77 20.45 -21.21
CA GLY A 252 -0.48 21.02 -20.72
C GLY A 252 -0.54 21.15 -19.21
N VAL A 253 -1.65 21.69 -18.74
CA VAL A 253 -2.01 21.75 -17.32
C VAL A 253 -3.35 21.05 -17.11
N THR A 254 -3.56 20.53 -15.91
CA THR A 254 -4.81 19.86 -15.53
C THR A 254 -5.71 20.85 -14.79
N SER A 255 -6.88 21.16 -15.34
CA SER A 255 -7.80 22.15 -14.75
C SER A 255 -9.25 21.93 -15.19
N PRO A 256 -9.97 20.91 -14.67
CA PRO A 256 -9.54 19.73 -13.91
C PRO A 256 -9.27 18.53 -14.82
N GLU A 257 -9.63 18.63 -16.10
CA GLU A 257 -9.23 17.72 -17.16
C GLU A 257 -7.93 18.21 -17.81
N PRO A 258 -7.18 17.33 -18.50
CA PRO A 258 -5.95 17.71 -19.20
C PRO A 258 -6.25 18.71 -20.32
N THR A 259 -5.67 19.91 -20.22
CA THR A 259 -5.80 20.97 -21.23
C THR A 259 -4.43 21.30 -21.84
N PRO A 260 -4.27 21.19 -23.18
CA PRO A 260 -3.03 21.58 -23.85
C PRO A 260 -2.71 23.06 -23.64
N SER A 261 -1.44 23.37 -23.49
CA SER A 261 -0.94 24.73 -23.24
C SER A 261 0.19 25.11 -24.19
N LYS A 262 0.62 26.38 -24.13
CA LYS A 262 1.75 26.89 -24.92
C LYS A 262 3.12 26.51 -24.34
N GLY A 263 3.16 25.82 -23.20
CA GLY A 263 4.38 25.42 -22.51
C GLY A 263 4.19 25.35 -21.00
N LEU A 264 5.28 25.12 -20.27
CA LEU A 264 5.32 25.27 -18.82
C LEU A 264 6.50 26.17 -18.44
N GLY A 265 6.23 27.15 -17.58
CA GLY A 265 7.23 28.07 -17.01
C GLY A 265 7.59 27.73 -15.57
N VAL A 266 8.56 28.45 -15.01
CA VAL A 266 9.03 28.30 -13.62
C VAL A 266 7.87 28.28 -12.63
N GLY A 267 7.87 27.27 -11.76
CA GLY A 267 6.89 27.09 -10.70
C GLY A 267 5.57 26.45 -11.13
N GLU A 268 5.35 26.25 -12.43
CA GLU A 268 4.12 25.62 -12.92
C GLU A 268 4.15 24.10 -12.79
N VAL A 269 2.98 23.55 -12.46
CA VAL A 269 2.71 22.11 -12.42
C VAL A 269 1.86 21.75 -13.63
N GLY A 270 2.26 20.71 -14.36
CA GLY A 270 1.58 20.27 -15.57
C GLY A 270 1.90 18.84 -15.96
N TYR A 271 1.57 18.49 -17.20
CA TYR A 271 1.82 17.15 -17.75
C TYR A 271 2.55 17.22 -19.09
N LEU A 272 3.29 16.16 -19.39
CA LEU A 272 4.03 15.93 -20.63
C LEU A 272 3.60 14.58 -21.24
N ILE A 273 3.33 14.57 -22.53
CA ILE A 273 3.07 13.36 -23.31
C ILE A 273 4.16 13.21 -24.36
N THR A 274 4.93 12.14 -24.27
CA THR A 274 6.07 11.84 -25.15
C THR A 274 5.79 10.71 -26.14
N GLY A 275 4.63 10.04 -26.02
CA GLY A 275 4.28 8.87 -26.83
C GLY A 275 5.07 7.60 -26.48
N VAL A 276 5.91 7.67 -25.44
CA VAL A 276 6.61 6.52 -24.89
C VAL A 276 5.58 5.53 -24.35
N LYS A 277 5.75 4.25 -24.68
CA LYS A 277 4.89 3.16 -24.18
C LYS A 277 5.41 2.52 -22.90
N ASP A 278 6.70 2.63 -22.63
CA ASP A 278 7.35 2.05 -21.46
C ASP A 278 7.64 3.12 -20.40
N VAL A 279 6.95 3.02 -19.27
CA VAL A 279 7.05 3.96 -18.14
C VAL A 279 8.46 3.95 -17.54
N ARG A 280 9.23 2.87 -17.74
CA ARG A 280 10.62 2.77 -17.26
C ARG A 280 11.56 3.77 -17.93
N GLN A 281 11.18 4.34 -19.08
CA GLN A 281 11.97 5.39 -19.74
C GLN A 281 11.68 6.78 -19.15
N SER A 282 10.54 6.96 -18.46
CA SER A 282 10.13 8.19 -17.77
C SER A 282 9.91 7.86 -16.29
N LYS A 283 11.02 7.66 -15.57
CA LYS A 283 10.96 7.25 -14.17
C LYS A 283 10.56 8.44 -13.30
N VAL A 284 9.71 8.16 -12.32
CA VAL A 284 9.32 9.17 -11.34
C VAL A 284 10.51 9.50 -10.42
N GLY A 285 10.68 10.79 -10.10
CA GLY A 285 11.84 11.35 -9.42
C GLY A 285 12.98 11.74 -10.36
N ASP A 286 12.89 11.45 -11.66
CA ASP A 286 13.86 11.91 -12.65
C ASP A 286 13.66 13.39 -13.01
N THR A 287 14.69 14.00 -13.58
CA THR A 287 14.67 15.38 -14.08
C THR A 287 14.59 15.38 -15.60
N VAL A 288 13.61 16.09 -16.13
CA VAL A 288 13.47 16.40 -17.56
C VAL A 288 14.18 17.71 -17.85
N THR A 289 15.03 17.71 -18.87
CA THR A 289 15.68 18.91 -19.41
C THR A 289 15.52 18.99 -20.93
N THR A 290 15.81 20.14 -21.54
CA THR A 290 15.86 20.24 -23.01
C THR A 290 17.13 19.60 -23.57
N ALA A 291 17.03 18.96 -24.74
CA ALA A 291 18.17 18.27 -25.37
C ALA A 291 19.17 19.24 -26.03
N MET A 292 18.72 20.45 -26.41
CA MET A 292 19.60 21.47 -27.02
C MET A 292 20.47 22.18 -25.98
N LYS A 293 19.93 22.44 -24.79
CA LYS A 293 20.63 23.10 -23.68
C LYS A 293 20.38 22.29 -22.40
N PRO A 294 20.99 21.09 -22.27
CA PRO A 294 20.75 20.24 -21.12
C PRO A 294 21.27 20.87 -19.83
N ALA A 295 20.53 20.71 -18.74
CA ALA A 295 20.99 21.04 -17.41
C ALA A 295 22.18 20.15 -17.01
N THR A 296 23.10 20.72 -16.22
CA THR A 296 24.31 20.01 -15.76
C THR A 296 24.07 19.19 -14.50
N GLU A 297 23.12 19.60 -13.67
CA GLU A 297 22.82 18.97 -12.37
C GLU A 297 21.34 18.56 -12.32
N ALA A 298 21.11 17.28 -12.00
CA ALA A 298 19.78 16.73 -11.77
C ALA A 298 19.22 17.22 -10.44
N LEU A 299 17.90 17.30 -10.34
CA LEU A 299 17.23 17.62 -9.09
C LEU A 299 17.37 16.46 -8.09
N PRO A 300 17.50 16.74 -6.79
CA PRO A 300 17.44 15.72 -5.75
C PRO A 300 16.03 15.10 -5.70
N GLY A 301 15.92 13.85 -5.23
CA GLY A 301 14.62 13.20 -4.99
C GLY A 301 14.43 11.83 -5.65
N TYR A 302 15.43 11.31 -6.37
CA TYR A 302 15.32 9.97 -6.95
C TYR A 302 15.67 8.87 -5.95
N THR A 303 14.65 8.20 -5.41
CA THR A 303 14.79 6.88 -4.76
C THR A 303 13.78 5.92 -5.38
N GLU A 304 14.22 4.74 -5.81
CA GLU A 304 13.29 3.72 -6.31
C GLU A 304 12.48 3.12 -5.16
N PRO A 305 11.15 3.02 -5.30
CA PRO A 305 10.32 2.35 -4.31
C PRO A 305 10.73 0.88 -4.24
N LYS A 306 11.18 0.43 -3.07
CA LYS A 306 11.54 -0.97 -2.85
C LYS A 306 10.33 -1.73 -2.30
N PRO A 307 9.93 -2.85 -2.93
CA PRO A 307 8.93 -3.73 -2.35
C PRO A 307 9.37 -4.27 -1.00
N MET A 308 8.48 -4.23 -0.03
CA MET A 308 8.71 -4.68 1.34
C MET A 308 7.95 -5.98 1.64
N VAL A 309 6.84 -6.20 0.95
CA VAL A 309 5.94 -7.34 1.13
C VAL A 309 5.86 -8.13 -0.17
N PHE A 310 5.94 -9.44 -0.10
CA PHE A 310 5.86 -10.33 -1.25
C PHE A 310 4.76 -11.36 -1.07
N SER A 311 3.99 -11.62 -2.13
CA SER A 311 3.02 -12.70 -2.17
C SER A 311 2.98 -13.32 -3.56
N GLY A 312 2.77 -14.64 -3.60
CA GLY A 312 2.47 -15.36 -4.83
C GLY A 312 1.00 -15.14 -5.24
N LEU A 313 0.81 -14.75 -6.49
CA LEU A 313 -0.49 -14.63 -7.16
C LEU A 313 -0.65 -15.78 -8.16
N TYR A 314 -1.69 -16.57 -7.99
CA TYR A 314 -1.98 -17.73 -8.85
C TYR A 314 -3.40 -17.63 -9.40
N PRO A 315 -3.64 -17.88 -10.69
CA PRO A 315 -4.99 -17.96 -11.21
C PRO A 315 -5.68 -19.24 -10.69
N ILE A 316 -7.00 -19.20 -10.48
CA ILE A 316 -7.76 -20.40 -10.10
C ILE A 316 -7.70 -21.45 -11.23
N ASP A 317 -7.82 -21.00 -12.48
CA ASP A 317 -7.60 -21.83 -13.67
C ASP A 317 -6.21 -21.58 -14.26
N GLY A 318 -5.42 -22.64 -14.42
CA GLY A 318 -4.10 -22.57 -15.05
C GLY A 318 -4.13 -22.10 -16.50
N SER A 319 -5.29 -22.15 -17.17
CA SER A 319 -5.46 -21.61 -18.52
C SER A 319 -5.35 -20.07 -18.58
N ASP A 320 -5.61 -19.39 -17.46
CA ASP A 320 -5.57 -17.93 -17.34
C ASP A 320 -4.17 -17.37 -17.04
N TYR A 321 -3.16 -18.22 -16.87
CA TYR A 321 -1.78 -17.77 -16.62
C TYR A 321 -1.26 -16.73 -17.64
N PRO A 322 -1.49 -16.88 -18.97
CA PRO A 322 -1.10 -15.86 -19.95
C PRO A 322 -1.87 -14.54 -19.77
N ALA A 323 -3.15 -14.60 -19.40
CA ALA A 323 -3.97 -13.42 -19.14
C ALA A 323 -3.51 -12.68 -17.87
N LEU A 324 -3.17 -13.43 -16.80
CA LEU A 324 -2.58 -12.87 -15.59
C LEU A 324 -1.26 -12.16 -15.88
N ARG A 325 -0.40 -12.75 -16.72
CA ARG A 325 0.85 -12.10 -17.14
C ARG A 325 0.58 -10.78 -17.85
N GLU A 326 -0.37 -10.76 -18.78
CA GLU A 326 -0.74 -9.54 -19.51
C GLU A 326 -1.32 -8.47 -18.57
N ALA A 327 -2.13 -8.88 -17.60
CA ALA A 327 -2.67 -8.00 -16.57
C ALA A 327 -1.56 -7.38 -15.72
N LEU A 328 -0.60 -8.18 -15.23
CA LEU A 328 0.55 -7.71 -14.48
C LEU A 328 1.45 -6.79 -15.32
N ASP A 329 1.66 -7.09 -16.60
CA ASP A 329 2.42 -6.22 -17.51
C ASP A 329 1.74 -4.86 -17.69
N LYS A 330 0.41 -4.82 -17.86
CA LYS A 330 -0.35 -3.58 -17.95
C LYS A 330 -0.35 -2.81 -16.64
N LEU A 331 -0.53 -3.47 -15.50
CA LEU A 331 -0.53 -2.84 -14.18
C LEU A 331 0.85 -2.25 -13.84
N LYS A 332 1.93 -2.95 -14.19
CA LYS A 332 3.31 -2.47 -14.03
C LYS A 332 3.63 -1.22 -14.86
N LEU A 333 2.83 -0.92 -15.90
CA LEU A 333 2.93 0.36 -16.59
C LEU A 333 2.31 1.49 -15.73
N SER A 334 1.22 1.23 -15.03
CA SER A 334 0.61 2.23 -14.14
C SER A 334 1.28 2.35 -12.77
N ASP A 335 1.95 1.30 -12.31
CA ASP A 335 2.55 1.24 -10.98
C ASP A 335 4.02 0.82 -11.03
N ALA A 336 4.90 1.79 -10.76
CA ALA A 336 6.34 1.57 -10.76
C ALA A 336 6.84 0.74 -9.57
N SER A 337 6.04 0.61 -8.50
CA SER A 337 6.42 -0.16 -7.30
C SER A 337 6.14 -1.65 -7.43
N LEU A 338 5.26 -2.04 -8.37
CA LEU A 338 4.93 -3.44 -8.60
C LEU A 338 6.08 -4.18 -9.29
N VAL A 339 6.70 -5.11 -8.56
CA VAL A 339 7.70 -6.05 -9.09
C VAL A 339 7.05 -7.42 -9.16
N TYR A 340 7.36 -8.20 -10.18
CA TYR A 340 6.87 -9.57 -10.27
C TYR A 340 7.84 -10.48 -11.02
N GLU A 341 7.88 -11.74 -10.62
CA GLU A 341 8.70 -12.80 -11.24
C GLU A 341 7.87 -14.08 -11.42
N PRO A 342 8.05 -14.84 -12.52
CA PRO A 342 7.34 -16.11 -12.71
C PRO A 342 7.67 -17.11 -11.61
N GLU A 343 6.65 -17.78 -11.08
CA GLU A 343 6.79 -18.74 -10.00
C GLU A 343 5.95 -20.00 -10.28
N THR A 344 6.46 -21.16 -9.86
CA THR A 344 5.76 -22.43 -9.98
C THR A 344 5.57 -23.06 -8.61
N SER A 345 4.32 -23.32 -8.24
CA SER A 345 3.93 -24.04 -7.03
C SER A 345 3.46 -25.44 -7.39
N VAL A 346 3.85 -26.44 -6.60
CA VAL A 346 3.41 -27.83 -6.78
C VAL A 346 1.89 -27.95 -6.63
N ALA A 347 1.28 -27.13 -5.77
CA ALA A 347 -0.14 -27.19 -5.45
C ALA A 347 -1.00 -26.25 -6.31
N LEU A 348 -0.48 -25.07 -6.65
CA LEU A 348 -1.24 -24.02 -7.36
C LEU A 348 -0.88 -23.90 -8.84
N GLY A 349 0.16 -24.62 -9.30
CA GLY A 349 0.62 -24.54 -10.68
C GLY A 349 1.42 -23.28 -10.95
N PHE A 350 1.21 -22.69 -12.13
CA PHE A 350 1.95 -21.51 -12.59
C PHE A 350 1.32 -20.23 -12.04
N GLY A 351 2.14 -19.36 -11.47
CA GLY A 351 1.74 -18.05 -10.98
C GLY A 351 2.91 -17.08 -11.02
N PHE A 352 2.80 -16.00 -10.25
CA PHE A 352 3.81 -14.97 -10.15
C PHE A 352 4.08 -14.61 -8.70
N ARG A 353 5.36 -14.50 -8.36
CA ARG A 353 5.79 -13.88 -7.10
C ARG A 353 5.76 -12.38 -7.28
N CYS A 354 4.87 -11.69 -6.61
CA CYS A 354 4.71 -10.24 -6.70
C CYS A 354 5.21 -9.54 -5.43
N GLY A 355 5.91 -8.42 -5.61
CA GLY A 355 6.37 -7.52 -4.56
C GLY A 355 5.51 -6.24 -4.51
N PHE A 356 5.17 -5.83 -3.29
CA PHE A 356 4.29 -4.71 -2.96
C PHE A 356 4.93 -3.82 -1.88
N LEU A 357 4.49 -2.56 -1.80
CA LEU A 357 4.89 -1.62 -0.74
C LEU A 357 4.36 -2.02 0.64
N GLY A 358 3.17 -2.64 0.68
CA GLY A 358 2.53 -3.12 1.90
C GLY A 358 1.28 -3.94 1.59
N LEU A 359 0.46 -4.17 2.63
CA LEU A 359 -0.74 -5.01 2.56
C LEU A 359 -1.87 -4.37 1.75
N LEU A 360 -2.12 -3.07 1.95
CA LEU A 360 -3.16 -2.37 1.20
C LEU A 360 -2.80 -2.34 -0.29
N HIS A 361 -1.53 -2.13 -0.62
CA HIS A 361 -1.09 -2.20 -2.02
C HIS A 361 -1.34 -3.58 -2.64
N LEU A 362 -1.10 -4.67 -1.90
CA LEU A 362 -1.42 -6.03 -2.35
C LEU A 362 -2.92 -6.20 -2.62
N GLU A 363 -3.77 -5.75 -1.70
CA GLU A 363 -5.22 -5.83 -1.83
C GLU A 363 -5.72 -5.05 -3.04
N ILE A 364 -5.24 -3.81 -3.21
CA ILE A 364 -5.59 -2.96 -4.36
C ILE A 364 -5.21 -3.66 -5.66
N ILE A 365 -3.98 -4.17 -5.79
CA ILE A 365 -3.54 -4.82 -7.03
C ILE A 365 -4.36 -6.08 -7.31
N THR A 366 -4.67 -6.87 -6.30
CA THR A 366 -5.46 -8.10 -6.46
C THR A 366 -6.89 -7.76 -6.91
N GLU A 367 -7.52 -6.76 -6.27
CA GLU A 367 -8.88 -6.31 -6.61
C GLU A 367 -8.93 -5.64 -8.00
N ARG A 368 -7.87 -4.94 -8.41
CA ARG A 368 -7.76 -4.43 -9.78
C ARG A 368 -7.66 -5.56 -10.80
N ILE A 369 -6.91 -6.62 -10.52
CA ILE A 369 -6.80 -7.76 -11.43
C ILE A 369 -8.17 -8.44 -11.58
N ASP A 370 -8.87 -8.66 -10.46
CA ASP A 370 -10.21 -9.22 -10.44
C ASP A 370 -11.20 -8.36 -11.26
N ARG A 371 -11.27 -7.06 -11.02
CA ARG A 371 -12.27 -6.18 -11.65
C ARG A 371 -11.91 -5.73 -13.07
N GLU A 372 -10.68 -5.29 -13.30
CA GLU A 372 -10.26 -4.72 -14.60
C GLU A 372 -10.00 -5.81 -15.64
N PHE A 373 -9.56 -7.00 -15.20
CA PHE A 373 -9.18 -8.11 -16.09
C PHE A 373 -10.09 -9.33 -15.97
N ASN A 374 -11.04 -9.34 -15.02
CA ASN A 374 -11.98 -10.44 -14.79
C ASN A 374 -11.24 -11.77 -14.53
N LEU A 375 -10.24 -11.71 -13.64
CA LEU A 375 -9.37 -12.82 -13.29
C LEU A 375 -9.45 -13.10 -11.78
N ASP A 376 -10.05 -14.23 -11.43
CA ASP A 376 -10.07 -14.71 -10.05
C ASP A 376 -8.68 -15.24 -9.65
N LEU A 377 -8.12 -14.70 -8.58
CA LEU A 377 -6.78 -15.03 -8.08
C LEU A 377 -6.80 -15.67 -6.70
N ILE A 378 -5.81 -16.53 -6.47
CA ILE A 378 -5.42 -17.05 -5.17
C ILE A 378 -4.14 -16.35 -4.76
N THR A 379 -4.19 -15.66 -3.62
CA THR A 379 -3.03 -15.03 -2.97
C THR A 379 -2.46 -15.95 -1.90
N THR A 380 -1.14 -16.11 -1.86
CA THR A 380 -0.47 -16.78 -0.73
C THR A 380 -0.36 -15.86 0.48
N ALA A 381 -0.01 -16.43 1.63
CA ALA A 381 0.33 -15.62 2.80
C ALA A 381 1.47 -14.65 2.45
N PRO A 382 1.33 -13.35 2.75
CA PRO A 382 2.37 -12.38 2.48
C PRO A 382 3.61 -12.68 3.34
N SER A 383 4.79 -12.46 2.77
CA SER A 383 6.06 -12.59 3.49
C SER A 383 6.98 -11.42 3.20
N VAL A 384 8.01 -11.27 4.02
CA VAL A 384 9.05 -10.25 3.86
C VAL A 384 10.31 -10.85 3.24
N ILE A 385 11.23 -9.99 2.83
CA ILE A 385 12.56 -10.38 2.38
C ILE A 385 13.41 -10.78 3.59
N TYR A 386 14.12 -11.90 3.52
CA TYR A 386 15.14 -12.27 4.50
C TYR A 386 16.51 -12.37 3.82
N GLU A 387 17.57 -11.98 4.51
CA GLU A 387 18.94 -12.22 4.05
C GLU A 387 19.53 -13.39 4.84
N VAL A 388 19.81 -14.50 4.15
CA VAL A 388 20.32 -15.71 4.78
C VAL A 388 21.77 -15.93 4.37
N THR A 389 22.67 -15.93 5.34
CA THR A 389 24.08 -16.24 5.13
C THR A 389 24.37 -17.68 5.55
N THR A 390 24.81 -18.51 4.60
CA THR A 390 25.23 -19.88 4.87
C THR A 390 26.61 -19.93 5.53
N ASP A 391 26.98 -21.06 6.14
CA ASP A 391 28.34 -21.28 6.70
C ASP A 391 29.45 -21.05 5.64
N ASP A 392 29.13 -21.25 4.36
CA ASP A 392 30.03 -21.00 3.23
C ASP A 392 30.19 -19.50 2.88
N LYS A 393 29.66 -18.59 3.73
CA LYS A 393 29.65 -17.14 3.55
C LYS A 393 28.95 -16.65 2.28
N LYS A 394 28.01 -17.45 1.75
CA LYS A 394 27.16 -17.03 0.65
C LYS A 394 25.87 -16.44 1.21
N THR A 395 25.62 -15.18 0.92
CA THR A 395 24.37 -14.51 1.25
C THR A 395 23.35 -14.78 0.14
N VAL A 396 22.15 -15.21 0.53
CA VAL A 396 21.03 -15.47 -0.36
C VAL A 396 19.86 -14.62 0.13
N THR A 397 19.32 -13.79 -0.77
CA THR A 397 18.08 -13.06 -0.53
C THR A 397 16.92 -14.04 -0.73
N VAL A 398 16.20 -14.31 0.36
CA VAL A 398 15.08 -15.25 0.39
C VAL A 398 13.79 -14.45 0.38
N THR A 399 13.06 -14.54 -0.73
CA THR A 399 11.74 -13.91 -0.87
C THR A 399 10.62 -14.90 -0.66
N ASN A 400 10.85 -16.18 -0.97
CA ASN A 400 9.94 -17.29 -0.71
C ASN A 400 10.57 -18.27 0.30
N PRO A 401 9.81 -18.76 1.30
CA PRO A 401 10.20 -19.90 2.13
C PRO A 401 10.86 -21.08 1.39
N SER A 402 10.48 -21.38 0.15
CA SER A 402 11.09 -22.45 -0.66
C SER A 402 12.56 -22.20 -1.04
N GLU A 403 12.98 -20.94 -1.19
CA GLU A 403 14.35 -20.53 -1.53
C GLU A 403 15.30 -20.61 -0.34
N PHE A 404 14.75 -20.79 0.86
CA PHE A 404 15.52 -20.87 2.09
C PHE A 404 16.56 -22.02 1.99
N PRO A 405 17.86 -21.73 2.15
CA PRO A 405 18.92 -22.67 1.83
C PRO A 405 18.87 -23.91 2.73
N ASN A 406 19.01 -25.07 2.09
CA ASN A 406 19.10 -26.35 2.78
C ASN A 406 20.53 -26.56 3.29
N GLY A 407 20.76 -26.38 4.60
CA GLY A 407 22.08 -26.57 5.20
C GLY A 407 22.20 -25.99 6.60
N LYS A 408 23.44 -25.88 7.09
CA LYS A 408 23.72 -25.08 8.29
C LYS A 408 23.74 -23.61 7.91
N ILE A 409 22.99 -22.83 8.66
CA ILE A 409 22.83 -21.40 8.48
C ILE A 409 23.63 -20.72 9.57
N ALA A 410 24.46 -19.76 9.17
CA ALA A 410 25.25 -18.99 10.11
C ALA A 410 24.41 -17.87 10.71
N VAL A 411 23.79 -17.06 9.85
CA VAL A 411 23.04 -15.85 10.24
C VAL A 411 21.81 -15.71 9.33
N VAL A 412 20.67 -15.37 9.94
CA VAL A 412 19.47 -14.91 9.22
C VAL A 412 19.19 -13.49 9.66
N GLU A 413 19.08 -12.58 8.70
CA GLU A 413 18.70 -11.20 8.93
C GLU A 413 17.27 -10.95 8.47
N GLU A 414 16.48 -10.30 9.32
CA GLU A 414 15.10 -9.90 9.04
C GLU A 414 14.97 -8.37 9.01
N PRO A 415 14.03 -7.83 8.20
CA PRO A 415 13.81 -6.40 8.11
C PRO A 415 13.10 -5.89 9.36
N ILE A 416 13.57 -4.74 9.84
CA ILE A 416 13.08 -4.07 11.03
C ILE A 416 12.52 -2.71 10.69
N VAL A 417 11.41 -2.41 11.35
CA VAL A 417 10.75 -1.11 11.25
C VAL A 417 10.66 -0.44 12.61
N LYS A 418 10.67 0.89 12.59
CA LYS A 418 10.24 1.73 13.68
C LYS A 418 8.74 1.98 13.50
N ALA A 419 7.94 1.36 14.36
CA ALA A 419 6.49 1.52 14.40
C ALA A 419 6.11 2.64 15.37
N ALA A 420 5.24 3.55 14.94
CA ALA A 420 4.58 4.54 15.76
C ALA A 420 3.09 4.19 15.86
N ILE A 421 2.64 3.87 17.08
CA ILE A 421 1.23 3.54 17.35
C ILE A 421 0.63 4.68 18.15
N LEU A 422 -0.44 5.28 17.64
CA LEU A 422 -1.19 6.31 18.33
C LEU A 422 -2.53 5.75 18.77
N ALA A 423 -2.85 5.88 20.05
CA ALA A 423 -4.11 5.40 20.60
C ALA A 423 -4.54 6.20 21.83
N PRO A 424 -5.79 6.05 22.29
CA PRO A 424 -6.20 6.55 23.60
C PRO A 424 -5.42 5.88 24.74
N LYS A 425 -5.15 6.63 25.81
CA LYS A 425 -4.38 6.17 26.99
C LYS A 425 -4.91 4.89 27.63
N ASP A 426 -6.20 4.62 27.50
CA ASP A 426 -6.86 3.45 28.08
C ASP A 426 -6.43 2.12 27.43
N TYR A 427 -5.95 2.16 26.18
CA TYR A 427 -5.56 0.97 25.41
C TYR A 427 -4.07 0.65 25.48
N VAL A 428 -3.25 1.46 26.17
CA VAL A 428 -1.79 1.31 26.24
C VAL A 428 -1.38 -0.09 26.66
N GLY A 429 -1.97 -0.63 27.73
CA GLY A 429 -1.62 -1.95 28.25
C GLY A 429 -1.82 -3.07 27.21
N VAL A 430 -2.93 -3.00 26.47
CA VAL A 430 -3.29 -3.99 25.45
C VAL A 430 -2.37 -3.89 24.23
N ILE A 431 -2.00 -2.67 23.83
CA ILE A 431 -1.06 -2.42 22.73
C ILE A 431 0.33 -2.93 23.11
N MET A 432 0.80 -2.64 24.31
CA MET A 432 2.11 -3.09 24.78
C MET A 432 2.20 -4.62 24.81
N GLU A 433 1.16 -5.31 25.29
CA GLU A 433 1.08 -6.78 25.27
C GLU A 433 1.13 -7.32 23.83
N LEU A 434 0.39 -6.70 22.90
CA LEU A 434 0.40 -7.06 21.49
C LEU A 434 1.79 -6.89 20.86
N CYS A 435 2.42 -5.73 21.06
CA CYS A 435 3.76 -5.44 20.54
C CYS A 435 4.81 -6.40 21.12
N GLN A 436 4.76 -6.68 22.42
CA GLN A 436 5.68 -7.63 23.07
C GLN A 436 5.48 -9.06 22.56
N GLY A 437 4.25 -9.52 22.39
CA GLY A 437 3.95 -10.82 21.77
C GLY A 437 4.45 -10.94 20.33
N ARG A 438 4.74 -9.81 19.69
CA ARG A 438 5.24 -9.67 18.32
C ARG A 438 6.72 -9.26 18.27
N ARG A 439 7.46 -9.53 19.35
CA ARG A 439 8.92 -9.29 19.47
C ARG A 439 9.30 -7.80 19.34
N GLY A 440 8.37 -6.90 19.69
CA GLY A 440 8.61 -5.47 19.68
C GLY A 440 9.40 -4.99 20.88
N THR A 441 10.39 -4.15 20.63
CA THR A 441 11.17 -3.45 21.66
C THR A 441 10.67 -2.01 21.80
N LEU A 442 10.27 -1.61 23.01
CA LEU A 442 9.79 -0.25 23.28
C LEU A 442 10.95 0.74 23.18
N LEU A 443 10.81 1.75 22.33
CA LEU A 443 11.76 2.87 22.22
C LEU A 443 11.38 4.02 23.14
N GLY A 444 10.09 4.31 23.25
CA GLY A 444 9.60 5.41 24.06
C GLY A 444 8.08 5.58 23.95
N MET A 445 7.56 6.41 24.84
CA MET A 445 6.13 6.73 24.89
C MET A 445 5.98 8.22 25.21
N GLU A 446 5.09 8.89 24.50
CA GLU A 446 4.87 10.32 24.60
C GLU A 446 3.38 10.64 24.63
N TYR A 447 2.96 11.49 25.57
CA TYR A 447 1.55 11.87 25.70
C TYR A 447 1.28 13.11 24.85
N LEU A 448 0.44 12.93 23.82
CA LEU A 448 -0.03 14.00 22.96
C LEU A 448 -1.33 14.57 23.56
N GLY A 449 -1.20 15.39 24.59
CA GLY A 449 -2.34 15.93 25.34
C GLY A 449 -2.80 15.02 26.49
N GLU A 450 -4.07 15.16 26.91
CA GLU A 450 -4.60 14.48 28.09
C GLU A 450 -5.07 13.04 27.84
N ASP A 451 -5.48 12.71 26.61
CA ASP A 451 -6.18 11.45 26.29
C ASP A 451 -5.46 10.57 25.27
N ARG A 452 -4.48 11.09 24.53
CA ARG A 452 -3.76 10.37 23.47
C ARG A 452 -2.31 10.11 23.85
N VAL A 453 -1.81 8.98 23.38
CA VAL A 453 -0.43 8.56 23.62
C VAL A 453 0.14 7.92 22.38
N GLU A 454 1.32 8.41 22.01
CA GLU A 454 2.16 7.85 20.96
C GLU A 454 3.12 6.85 21.60
N ILE A 455 3.12 5.63 21.10
CA ILE A 455 3.99 4.56 21.57
C ILE A 455 4.90 4.15 20.41
N ARG A 456 6.22 4.30 20.60
CA ARG A 456 7.24 4.02 19.60
C ARG A 456 7.90 2.68 19.88
N TYR A 457 7.88 1.78 18.91
CA TYR A 457 8.45 0.44 18.98
C TYR A 457 9.41 0.18 17.81
N THR A 458 10.41 -0.64 18.07
CA THR A 458 11.16 -1.33 17.00
C THR A 458 10.60 -2.74 16.88
N MET A 459 10.15 -3.11 15.67
CA MET A 459 9.49 -4.40 15.44
C MET A 459 9.93 -5.04 14.11
N PRO A 460 9.99 -6.38 14.03
CA PRO A 460 10.16 -7.10 12.78
C PRO A 460 8.99 -6.89 11.82
N LEU A 461 9.28 -6.52 10.58
CA LEU A 461 8.24 -6.30 9.57
C LEU A 461 7.41 -7.57 9.34
N GLY A 462 8.04 -8.75 9.38
CA GLY A 462 7.34 -10.03 9.21
C GLY A 462 6.27 -10.30 10.27
N GLU A 463 6.37 -9.71 11.45
CA GLU A 463 5.35 -9.82 12.51
C GLU A 463 4.21 -8.80 12.34
N ILE A 464 4.45 -7.70 11.63
CA ILE A 464 3.43 -6.67 11.32
C ILE A 464 2.58 -7.12 10.13
N VAL A 465 3.23 -7.64 9.08
CA VAL A 465 2.57 -8.06 7.84
C VAL A 465 1.56 -9.19 8.08
N PHE A 466 1.70 -9.98 9.15
CA PHE A 466 0.79 -11.07 9.49
C PHE A 466 -0.16 -10.71 10.63
N ASP A 467 -1.39 -10.30 10.30
CA ASP A 467 -2.53 -10.15 11.24
C ASP A 467 -2.31 -9.12 12.37
N PHE A 468 -1.27 -8.28 12.29
CA PHE A 468 -1.00 -7.28 13.33
C PHE A 468 -2.00 -6.13 13.28
N PHE A 469 -2.27 -5.61 12.09
CA PHE A 469 -3.17 -4.47 11.90
C PHE A 469 -4.61 -4.80 12.33
N ASP A 470 -5.10 -5.99 11.96
CA ASP A 470 -6.43 -6.47 12.34
C ASP A 470 -6.54 -6.70 13.85
N GLN A 471 -5.52 -7.30 14.46
CA GLN A 471 -5.47 -7.45 15.92
C GLN A 471 -5.39 -6.10 16.64
N LEU A 472 -4.61 -5.15 16.13
CA LEU A 472 -4.47 -3.81 16.71
C LEU A 472 -5.82 -3.09 16.69
N LYS A 473 -6.50 -3.06 15.53
CA LYS A 473 -7.83 -2.45 15.40
C LYS A 473 -8.86 -3.16 16.28
N SER A 474 -8.92 -4.48 16.26
CA SER A 474 -9.87 -5.27 17.06
C SER A 474 -9.70 -5.01 18.57
N LYS A 475 -8.46 -5.03 19.06
CA LYS A 475 -8.14 -4.81 20.48
C LYS A 475 -8.33 -3.37 20.96
N THR A 476 -8.33 -2.41 20.04
CA THR A 476 -8.47 -0.98 20.36
C THR A 476 -9.81 -0.41 19.92
N ALA A 477 -10.78 -1.26 19.57
CA ALA A 477 -12.07 -0.87 19.01
C ALA A 477 -11.96 0.06 17.78
N GLY A 478 -10.86 -0.05 17.04
CA GLY A 478 -10.56 0.76 15.85
C GLY A 478 -9.92 2.13 16.14
N TYR A 479 -9.69 2.49 17.42
CA TYR A 479 -9.13 3.81 17.78
C TYR A 479 -7.62 3.92 17.63
N ALA A 480 -6.90 2.80 17.51
CA ALA A 480 -5.46 2.83 17.29
C ALA A 480 -5.12 2.97 15.80
N SER A 481 -4.21 3.89 15.50
CA SER A 481 -3.56 4.01 14.21
C SER A 481 -2.10 3.60 14.30
N LEU A 482 -1.60 3.01 13.22
CA LEU A 482 -0.23 2.52 13.09
C LEU A 482 0.41 3.20 11.88
N ASP A 483 1.62 3.69 12.10
CA ASP A 483 2.57 4.07 11.07
C ASP A 483 3.89 3.33 11.29
N TYR A 484 4.66 3.06 10.24
CA TYR A 484 5.96 2.43 10.37
C TYR A 484 6.96 2.86 9.31
N GLU A 485 8.22 2.96 9.72
CA GLU A 485 9.34 3.32 8.86
C GLU A 485 10.42 2.22 8.88
N PRO A 486 10.92 1.75 7.73
CA PRO A 486 12.04 0.82 7.66
C PRO A 486 13.34 1.43 8.22
N ILE A 487 14.00 0.76 9.17
CA ILE A 487 15.25 1.24 9.77
C ILE A 487 16.47 0.35 9.48
N GLY A 488 16.29 -0.74 8.73
CA GLY A 488 17.35 -1.66 8.34
C GLY A 488 16.99 -3.13 8.62
N SER A 489 18.01 -3.94 8.86
CA SER A 489 17.89 -5.37 9.15
C SER A 489 18.53 -5.72 10.50
N GLN A 490 18.04 -6.79 11.14
CA GLN A 490 18.65 -7.35 12.35
C GLN A 490 18.83 -8.86 12.23
N GLU A 491 19.81 -9.41 12.93
CA GLU A 491 19.96 -10.85 13.10
C GLU A 491 18.84 -11.43 13.99
N ALA A 492 18.25 -12.55 13.55
CA ALA A 492 17.17 -13.23 14.27
C ALA A 492 17.26 -14.76 14.17
N ASP A 493 16.82 -15.46 15.22
CA ASP A 493 16.75 -16.94 15.26
C ASP A 493 15.48 -17.44 14.55
N LEU A 494 15.50 -17.30 13.22
CA LEU A 494 14.42 -17.72 12.34
C LEU A 494 14.63 -19.16 11.85
N VAL A 495 13.53 -19.90 11.79
CA VAL A 495 13.49 -21.28 11.29
C VAL A 495 12.40 -21.41 10.23
N LYS A 496 12.70 -22.19 9.19
CA LYS A 496 11.72 -22.64 8.22
C LYS A 496 10.90 -23.78 8.81
N VAL A 497 9.58 -23.60 8.87
CA VAL A 497 8.62 -24.63 9.21
C VAL A 497 7.98 -25.15 7.94
N ASP A 498 8.26 -26.41 7.62
CA ASP A 498 7.68 -27.14 6.49
C ASP A 498 6.42 -27.89 6.92
N ILE A 499 5.39 -27.84 6.09
CA ILE A 499 4.20 -28.67 6.26
C ILE A 499 4.27 -29.86 5.32
N LEU A 500 4.15 -31.07 5.89
CA LEU A 500 4.18 -32.32 5.16
C LEU A 500 2.80 -32.99 5.20
N LEU A 501 2.29 -33.36 4.03
CA LEU A 501 1.11 -34.17 3.85
C LEU A 501 1.53 -35.53 3.34
N GLN A 502 1.22 -36.60 4.08
CA GLN A 502 1.65 -37.96 3.72
C GLN A 502 3.19 -38.10 3.57
N GLY A 503 3.98 -37.17 4.16
CA GLY A 503 5.43 -37.13 4.03
C GLY A 503 5.95 -36.41 2.78
N GLU A 504 5.07 -35.92 1.90
CA GLU A 504 5.42 -35.00 0.82
C GLU A 504 5.31 -33.55 1.36
N GLN A 505 6.34 -32.73 1.12
CA GLN A 505 6.35 -31.32 1.51
C GLN A 505 5.38 -30.53 0.63
N VAL A 506 4.64 -29.61 1.25
CA VAL A 506 3.74 -28.69 0.56
C VAL A 506 4.26 -27.28 0.76
N ASP A 507 5.06 -26.83 -0.21
CA ASP A 507 5.81 -25.57 -0.19
C ASP A 507 4.95 -24.37 0.20
N ALA A 508 3.73 -24.28 -0.32
CA ALA A 508 2.87 -23.12 -0.15
C ALA A 508 2.33 -22.90 1.28
N PHE A 509 2.43 -23.90 2.17
CA PHE A 509 2.12 -23.73 3.60
C PHE A 509 3.35 -23.54 4.46
N SER A 510 4.54 -23.61 3.85
CA SER A 510 5.80 -23.43 4.56
C SER A 510 5.99 -21.96 4.88
N ALA A 511 6.49 -21.67 6.08
CA ALA A 511 6.68 -20.31 6.55
C ALA A 511 8.01 -20.17 7.30
N ILE A 512 8.60 -18.99 7.22
CA ILE A 512 9.76 -18.61 8.02
C ILE A 512 9.21 -17.92 9.27
N VAL A 513 9.50 -18.49 10.44
CA VAL A 513 8.99 -18.01 11.73
C VAL A 513 10.10 -18.02 12.77
N HIS A 514 9.94 -17.22 13.82
CA HIS A 514 10.85 -17.27 14.97
C HIS A 514 10.79 -18.64 15.64
N ARG A 515 11.94 -19.14 16.12
CA ARG A 515 12.05 -20.48 16.73
C ARG A 515 11.02 -20.73 17.83
N ASP A 516 10.78 -19.72 18.67
CA ASP A 516 9.81 -19.83 19.78
C ASP A 516 8.36 -20.02 19.31
N LYS A 517 7.99 -19.42 18.16
CA LYS A 517 6.64 -19.51 17.58
C LYS A 517 6.45 -20.70 16.65
N ALA A 518 7.52 -21.41 16.30
CA ALA A 518 7.47 -22.49 15.33
C ALA A 518 6.51 -23.61 15.72
N TYR A 519 6.46 -23.96 17.01
CA TYR A 519 5.53 -24.97 17.52
C TYR A 519 4.07 -24.53 17.38
N ASP A 520 3.74 -23.31 17.79
CA ASP A 520 2.37 -22.77 17.75
C ASP A 520 1.87 -22.66 16.31
N TYR A 521 2.72 -22.17 15.39
CA TYR A 521 2.41 -22.14 13.96
C TYR A 521 2.16 -23.56 13.41
N GLY A 522 3.01 -24.52 13.77
CA GLY A 522 2.85 -25.92 13.37
C GLY A 522 1.54 -26.53 13.85
N VAL A 523 1.15 -26.29 15.11
CA VAL A 523 -0.13 -26.76 15.67
C VAL A 523 -1.33 -26.11 14.98
N LEU A 524 -1.27 -24.78 14.79
CA LEU A 524 -2.32 -24.03 14.10
C LEU A 524 -2.57 -24.57 12.69
N MET A 525 -1.51 -24.72 11.90
CA MET A 525 -1.62 -25.13 10.51
C MET A 525 -2.04 -26.59 10.37
N THR A 526 -1.44 -27.49 11.16
CA THR A 526 -1.82 -28.92 11.14
C THR A 526 -3.27 -29.13 11.58
N GLY A 527 -3.75 -28.35 12.56
CA GLY A 527 -5.14 -28.34 13.02
C GLY A 527 -6.12 -27.82 11.98
N ARG A 528 -5.78 -26.72 11.28
CA ARG A 528 -6.60 -26.18 10.17
C ARG A 528 -6.72 -27.18 9.02
N LEU A 529 -5.59 -27.71 8.54
CA LEU A 529 -5.58 -28.68 7.43
C LEU A 529 -6.35 -29.96 7.76
N ARG A 530 -6.34 -30.41 9.02
CA ARG A 530 -7.15 -31.56 9.47
C ARG A 530 -8.66 -31.33 9.30
N LYS A 531 -9.13 -30.09 9.51
CA LYS A 531 -10.55 -29.73 9.34
C LYS A 531 -10.95 -29.61 7.87
N LEU A 532 -10.04 -29.11 7.03
CA LEU A 532 -10.32 -28.74 5.65
C LEU A 532 -10.13 -29.89 4.65
N ILE A 533 -9.14 -30.77 4.88
CA ILE A 533 -8.87 -31.88 3.98
C ILE A 533 -9.93 -32.99 4.19
N PRO A 534 -10.61 -33.45 3.12
CA PRO A 534 -11.62 -34.48 3.22
C PRO A 534 -11.02 -35.82 3.66
N ARG A 535 -11.82 -36.62 4.38
CA ARG A 535 -11.39 -37.95 4.86
C ARG A 535 -11.16 -38.90 3.69
N GLN A 536 -10.03 -39.58 3.71
CA GLN A 536 -9.66 -40.60 2.72
C GLN A 536 -9.97 -42.02 3.22
N GLN A 537 -9.81 -43.04 2.37
CA GLN A 537 -9.97 -44.45 2.78
C GLN A 537 -8.82 -44.96 3.67
N PHE A 538 -7.73 -44.20 3.77
CA PHE A 538 -6.57 -44.45 4.61
C PHE A 538 -6.32 -43.25 5.54
N ASP A 539 -5.53 -43.46 6.59
CA ASP A 539 -5.20 -42.39 7.53
C ASP A 539 -4.15 -41.48 6.90
N VAL A 540 -4.44 -40.18 6.85
CA VAL A 540 -3.54 -39.16 6.29
C VAL A 540 -2.83 -38.44 7.44
N PRO A 541 -1.51 -38.61 7.61
CA PRO A 541 -0.75 -37.82 8.57
C PRO A 541 -0.48 -36.42 8.00
N ILE A 542 -0.71 -35.41 8.83
CA ILE A 542 -0.34 -34.01 8.57
C ILE A 542 0.74 -33.67 9.60
N GLN A 543 1.89 -33.22 9.14
CA GLN A 543 3.05 -32.99 9.99
C GLN A 543 3.60 -31.59 9.74
N ALA A 544 4.03 -30.91 10.80
CA ALA A 544 4.88 -29.73 10.67
C ALA A 544 6.30 -30.13 11.11
N ALA A 545 7.32 -29.74 10.35
CA ALA A 545 8.70 -30.07 10.63
C ALA A 545 9.62 -28.85 10.48
N ILE A 546 10.71 -28.87 11.25
CA ILE A 546 11.85 -27.96 11.07
C ILE A 546 13.00 -28.82 10.59
N GLY A 547 13.32 -28.72 9.29
CA GLY A 547 14.22 -29.66 8.63
C GLY A 547 13.74 -31.11 8.81
N ALA A 548 14.56 -31.96 9.44
CA ALA A 548 14.21 -33.36 9.67
C ALA A 548 13.35 -33.61 10.93
N ARG A 549 13.20 -32.61 11.81
CA ARG A 549 12.53 -32.80 13.10
C ARG A 549 11.05 -32.43 13.00
N ILE A 550 10.18 -33.38 13.29
CA ILE A 550 8.73 -33.16 13.37
C ILE A 550 8.40 -32.47 14.70
N ILE A 551 7.75 -31.31 14.62
CA ILE A 551 7.36 -30.50 15.78
C ILE A 551 5.89 -30.67 16.14
N ALA A 552 5.01 -30.80 15.16
CA ALA A 552 3.57 -31.00 15.36
C ALA A 552 3.06 -32.08 14.41
N ARG A 553 2.04 -32.83 14.84
CA ARG A 553 1.44 -33.88 14.04
C ARG A 553 -0.05 -34.02 14.35
N GLU A 554 -0.85 -33.96 13.29
CA GLU A 554 -2.26 -34.31 13.30
C GLU A 554 -2.52 -35.48 12.34
N SER A 555 -3.68 -36.12 12.48
CA SER A 555 -4.06 -37.20 11.56
C SER A 555 -5.53 -37.18 11.22
N ILE A 556 -5.83 -37.28 9.93
CA ILE A 556 -7.19 -37.43 9.44
C ILE A 556 -7.55 -38.90 9.47
N SER A 557 -8.57 -39.24 10.25
CA SER A 557 -9.06 -40.60 10.40
C SER A 557 -9.64 -41.14 9.09
N ALA A 558 -9.23 -42.35 8.72
CA ALA A 558 -9.72 -43.04 7.54
C ALA A 558 -11.22 -43.33 7.63
N ILE A 559 -11.93 -43.18 6.52
CA ILE A 559 -13.29 -43.68 6.36
C ILE A 559 -13.28 -45.19 6.58
N ARG A 560 -14.18 -45.69 7.44
CA ARG A 560 -14.34 -47.13 7.70
C ARG A 560 -15.71 -47.56 7.19
N LYS A 561 -15.70 -48.43 6.18
CA LYS A 561 -16.87 -49.24 5.85
C LYS A 561 -17.05 -50.27 6.94
N ASP A 562 -18.27 -50.39 7.47
CA ASP A 562 -18.62 -51.48 8.36
C ASP A 562 -18.70 -52.80 7.57
N VAL A 563 -17.59 -53.54 7.58
CA VAL A 563 -17.50 -54.85 6.93
C VAL A 563 -18.19 -55.96 7.73
N LEU A 564 -18.57 -55.69 8.98
CA LEU A 564 -19.21 -56.65 9.88
C LEU A 564 -20.74 -56.55 9.87
N ALA A 565 -21.32 -55.52 9.24
CA ALA A 565 -22.77 -55.29 9.18
C ALA A 565 -23.59 -56.50 8.70
N LYS A 566 -23.03 -57.37 7.84
CA LYS A 566 -23.69 -58.61 7.35
C LYS A 566 -23.29 -59.89 8.11
N CYS A 567 -22.51 -59.77 9.18
CA CYS A 567 -22.00 -60.89 9.97
C CYS A 567 -22.84 -61.08 11.25
N TYR A 568 -24.01 -61.69 11.11
CA TYR A 568 -24.96 -61.94 12.22
C TYR A 568 -24.59 -63.14 13.11
N GLY A 569 -23.58 -63.95 12.72
CA GLY A 569 -23.15 -65.14 13.47
C GLY A 569 -22.03 -64.89 14.50
N GLY A 570 -21.87 -65.84 15.43
CA GLY A 570 -20.83 -65.82 16.47
C GLY A 570 -19.42 -66.22 16.01
N ASP A 571 -19.25 -66.60 14.74
CA ASP A 571 -17.97 -67.06 14.20
C ASP A 571 -16.95 -65.92 14.07
N ILE A 572 -15.98 -65.90 14.99
CA ILE A 572 -14.89 -64.94 15.05
C ILE A 572 -13.97 -65.02 13.83
N SER A 573 -13.83 -66.20 13.21
CA SER A 573 -12.93 -66.42 12.08
C SER A 573 -13.35 -65.59 10.84
N ARG A 574 -14.65 -65.55 10.56
CA ARG A 574 -15.23 -64.77 9.45
C ARG A 574 -15.09 -63.27 9.68
N LYS A 575 -15.29 -62.80 10.92
CA LYS A 575 -15.07 -61.40 11.30
C LYS A 575 -13.60 -61.00 11.15
N ARG A 576 -12.66 -61.84 11.62
CA ARG A 576 -11.20 -61.62 11.46
C ARG A 576 -10.78 -61.54 10.01
N LYS A 577 -11.23 -62.47 9.16
CA LYS A 577 -10.87 -62.49 7.73
C LYS A 577 -11.29 -61.21 6.99
N LEU A 578 -12.46 -60.66 7.31
CA LEU A 578 -12.94 -59.41 6.72
C LEU A 578 -12.13 -58.20 7.20
N LEU A 579 -11.78 -58.16 8.49
CA LEU A 579 -10.95 -57.12 9.08
C LEU A 579 -9.51 -57.13 8.53
N GLU A 580 -8.91 -58.32 8.37
CA GLU A 580 -7.57 -58.46 7.77
C GLU A 580 -7.55 -57.99 6.32
N LYS A 581 -8.55 -58.39 5.52
CA LYS A 581 -8.68 -57.93 4.13
C LYS A 581 -8.86 -56.41 4.04
N GLN A 582 -9.62 -55.82 4.95
CA GLN A 582 -9.76 -54.36 5.03
C GLN A 582 -8.45 -53.67 5.44
N LYS A 583 -7.71 -54.25 6.39
CA LYS A 583 -6.42 -53.73 6.87
C LYS A 583 -5.35 -53.76 5.78
N GLU A 584 -5.23 -54.86 5.05
CA GLU A 584 -4.31 -54.98 3.90
C GLU A 584 -4.68 -54.01 2.78
N GLY A 585 -5.97 -53.90 2.46
CA GLY A 585 -6.47 -52.94 1.46
C GLY A 585 -6.08 -51.50 1.83
N LYS A 586 -6.29 -51.10 3.09
CA LYS A 586 -5.87 -49.77 3.58
C LYS A 586 -4.36 -49.57 3.57
N LYS A 587 -3.57 -50.60 3.92
CA LYS A 587 -2.10 -50.55 3.89
C LYS A 587 -1.59 -50.35 2.46
N ARG A 588 -2.19 -51.04 1.48
CA ARG A 588 -1.87 -50.88 0.06
C ARG A 588 -2.27 -49.50 -0.46
N MET A 589 -3.47 -49.02 -0.10
CA MET A 589 -3.91 -47.66 -0.48
C MET A 589 -3.04 -46.57 0.13
N LYS A 590 -2.52 -46.74 1.35
CA LYS A 590 -1.61 -45.78 1.97
C LYS A 590 -0.26 -45.66 1.26
N MET A 591 0.29 -46.76 0.74
CA MET A 591 1.59 -46.74 0.04
C MET A 591 1.54 -46.09 -1.34
N VAL A 592 0.39 -46.15 -2.01
CA VAL A 592 0.22 -45.66 -3.39
C VAL A 592 -0.58 -44.35 -3.45
N GLY A 593 -1.39 -44.07 -2.42
CA GLY A 593 -2.26 -42.91 -2.39
C GLY A 593 -1.50 -41.62 -2.14
N ARG A 594 -1.48 -40.75 -3.14
CA ARG A 594 -1.21 -39.32 -2.98
C ARG A 594 -2.46 -38.63 -2.48
N VAL A 595 -2.27 -37.65 -1.59
CA VAL A 595 -3.36 -36.83 -1.06
C VAL A 595 -3.28 -35.49 -1.76
N GLU A 596 -4.14 -35.29 -2.74
CA GLU A 596 -4.34 -33.97 -3.32
C GLU A 596 -5.20 -33.14 -2.37
N VAL A 597 -4.73 -31.92 -2.08
CA VAL A 597 -5.49 -30.94 -1.31
C VAL A 597 -6.44 -30.26 -2.29
N PRO A 598 -7.76 -30.28 -2.06
CA PRO A 598 -8.69 -29.51 -2.88
C PRO A 598 -8.32 -28.04 -2.85
N GLN A 599 -8.42 -27.33 -3.99
CA GLN A 599 -8.14 -25.90 -4.06
C GLN A 599 -8.96 -25.11 -3.02
N GLU A 600 -10.23 -25.45 -2.80
CA GLU A 600 -11.07 -24.81 -1.76
C GLU A 600 -10.50 -24.96 -0.35
N ALA A 601 -9.99 -26.15 -0.02
CA ALA A 601 -9.38 -26.43 1.28
C ALA A 601 -8.04 -25.71 1.45
N PHE A 602 -7.36 -25.44 0.34
CA PHE A 602 -6.11 -24.71 0.30
C PHE A 602 -6.33 -23.20 0.51
N ILE A 603 -7.32 -22.63 -0.18
CA ILE A 603 -7.75 -21.23 -0.03
C ILE A 603 -8.15 -20.98 1.43
N ALA A 604 -9.06 -21.80 1.98
CA ALA A 604 -9.51 -21.66 3.37
C ALA A 604 -8.39 -21.81 4.42
N ALA A 605 -7.30 -22.53 4.10
CA ALA A 605 -6.17 -22.67 5.01
C ALA A 605 -5.30 -21.39 5.06
N LEU A 606 -5.20 -20.68 3.94
CA LEU A 606 -4.40 -19.47 3.77
C LEU A 606 -5.14 -18.20 4.17
N SER A 607 -6.44 -18.08 3.84
CA SER A 607 -7.23 -16.86 4.04
C SER A 607 -7.55 -16.54 5.51
N GLY A 608 -7.25 -17.41 6.46
CA GLY A 608 -7.56 -17.21 7.89
C GLY A 608 -9.05 -17.28 8.25
N ASP A 609 -9.94 -17.03 7.29
CA ASP A 609 -11.39 -17.11 7.42
C ASP A 609 -11.88 -18.56 7.45
N GLU A 610 -12.60 -18.92 8.51
CA GLU A 610 -13.39 -20.14 8.48
C GLU A 610 -14.48 -19.99 7.40
N PRO A 611 -14.61 -20.93 6.44
CA PRO A 611 -15.63 -20.82 5.42
C PRO A 611 -17.00 -20.81 6.11
N ALA A 612 -17.71 -19.69 5.99
CA ALA A 612 -19.10 -19.59 6.40
C ALA A 612 -19.86 -20.74 5.72
N LYS A 613 -20.45 -21.62 6.53
CA LYS A 613 -21.31 -22.69 6.02
C LYS A 613 -22.44 -22.04 5.21
N LYS A 614 -22.32 -22.05 3.88
CA LYS A 614 -23.48 -21.85 3.00
C LYS A 614 -24.48 -22.94 3.36
N GLU A 615 -25.54 -22.56 4.07
CA GLU A 615 -26.70 -23.42 4.25
C GLU A 615 -27.19 -23.80 2.85
N LYS A 616 -27.05 -25.08 2.53
CA LYS A 616 -27.70 -25.64 1.34
C LYS A 616 -29.21 -25.48 1.55
N LYS A 617 -29.84 -24.61 0.76
CA LYS A 617 -31.27 -24.70 0.48
C LYS A 617 -31.54 -25.92 -0.40
#